data_AF-A0A8X6VXD0-F1
#
_entry.id   AF-A0A8X6VXD0-F1
#
_cell.length_a   1.000
_cell.length_b   1.000
_cell.length_c   1.000
_cell.angle_alpha   90.00
_cell.angle_beta   90.00
_cell.angle_gamma   90.00
#
_symmetry.space_group_name_H-M   'P 1'
#
loop_
_entity.id
_entity.type
_entity.pdbx_description
1 polymer ?
#
loop_
_entity_poly.entity_id
_entity_poly.type
_entity_poly.pdbx_seq_one_letter_code
_entity_poly.pdbx_strand_id
1 'polypeptide(L)'
;MSSRHHIDAFMRGRIIGKIEEGRKITDVAREFDIAHSVVSRLWKSFKTTGMCSRRHRGGRVRSTTPAEDRYIVLLSAKRNRRTTAHQVANQFLAASGKQITRKTVARRLRGGGLYARRPVVCVPLTRQHRTARLQWCREHHNWTEQDWACVLFSDEKNIQEKDRYPTCSIMAWAGIMINGRTRLHVVANGTMTGQRYIDEVLLPHVRLFRGAVGDKFVFMDDNATCHRTLAVQDCLYSEGIQRLVWPVRSPDLNPIENVWDAFGRQVAGRNYPPTNQSTLIRALRGMG
;
A
#
# COMPACT_ATOMS: atom_id res chain seq x y z
N MET A 1 -17.95 -51.36 17.57
CA MET A 1 -17.63 -50.07 16.93
C MET A 1 -16.71 -50.32 15.74
N SER A 2 -17.19 -50.20 14.50
CA SER A 2 -16.36 -50.48 13.31
C SER A 2 -15.54 -49.24 12.94
N SER A 3 -14.24 -49.29 13.27
CA SER A 3 -13.23 -48.34 12.81
C SER A 3 -13.21 -48.30 11.27
N ARG A 4 -13.50 -47.13 10.68
CA ARG A 4 -13.30 -46.90 9.23
C ARG A 4 -11.80 -46.75 8.97
N HIS A 5 -11.08 -47.86 8.79
CA HIS A 5 -9.68 -47.83 8.36
C HIS A 5 -9.54 -47.21 6.97
N HIS A 6 -8.87 -46.06 6.90
CA HIS A 6 -8.55 -45.40 5.64
C HIS A 6 -7.38 -46.10 4.94
N ILE A 7 -7.66 -46.78 3.82
CA ILE A 7 -6.63 -47.43 2.99
C ILE A 7 -5.98 -46.39 2.08
N ASP A 8 -4.72 -46.07 2.35
CA ASP A 8 -3.89 -45.13 1.58
C ASP A 8 -3.43 -45.70 0.24
N ALA A 9 -2.77 -44.87 -0.58
CA ALA A 9 -2.32 -45.26 -1.93
C ALA A 9 -1.27 -46.38 -1.90
N PHE A 10 -0.39 -46.38 -0.89
CA PHE A 10 0.67 -47.36 -0.75
C PHE A 10 0.12 -48.74 -0.39
N MET A 11 -0.77 -48.81 0.60
CA MET A 11 -1.45 -50.04 1.01
C MET A 11 -2.31 -50.60 -0.12
N ARG A 12 -2.99 -49.74 -0.90
CA ARG A 12 -3.68 -50.16 -2.14
C ARG A 12 -2.73 -50.81 -3.14
N GLY A 13 -1.55 -50.23 -3.36
CA GLY A 13 -0.53 -50.79 -4.24
C GLY A 13 -0.05 -52.17 -3.79
N ARG A 14 0.24 -52.33 -2.49
CA ARG A 14 0.67 -53.63 -1.92
C ARG A 14 -0.41 -54.71 -2.05
N ILE A 15 -1.67 -54.36 -1.83
CA ILE A 15 -2.80 -55.28 -1.98
C ILE A 15 -2.93 -55.72 -3.44
N ILE A 16 -2.81 -54.79 -4.39
CA ILE A 16 -2.90 -55.08 -5.82
C ILE A 16 -1.73 -55.97 -6.27
N GLY A 17 -0.49 -55.63 -5.91
CA GLY A 17 0.69 -56.42 -6.29
C GLY A 17 0.64 -57.87 -5.80
N LYS A 18 0.16 -58.10 -4.56
CA LYS A 18 -0.03 -59.46 -4.03
C LYS A 18 -1.11 -60.26 -4.78
N ILE A 19 -2.12 -59.60 -5.34
CA ILE A 19 -3.13 -60.26 -6.17
C ILE A 19 -2.58 -60.55 -7.58
N GLU A 20 -1.72 -59.67 -8.13
CA GLU A 20 -1.00 -59.89 -9.38
C GLU A 20 -0.01 -61.06 -9.29
N GLU A 21 0.61 -61.28 -8.12
CA GLU A 21 1.43 -62.47 -7.80
C GLU A 21 0.61 -63.78 -7.71
N GLY A 22 -0.71 -63.74 -7.92
CA GLY A 22 -1.58 -64.92 -7.93
C GLY A 22 -2.15 -65.33 -6.57
N ARG A 23 -1.99 -64.53 -5.51
CA ARG A 23 -2.61 -64.83 -4.21
C ARG A 23 -4.12 -64.65 -4.24
N LYS A 24 -4.85 -65.50 -3.50
CA LYS A 24 -6.31 -65.40 -3.40
C LYS A 24 -6.71 -64.15 -2.61
N ILE A 25 -7.78 -63.48 -3.05
CA ILE A 25 -8.34 -62.27 -2.43
C ILE A 25 -8.66 -62.49 -0.94
N THR A 26 -9.09 -63.69 -0.57
CA THR A 26 -9.40 -64.08 0.81
C THR A 26 -8.18 -64.08 1.74
N ASP A 27 -7.02 -64.45 1.22
CA ASP A 27 -5.78 -64.53 2.00
C ASP A 27 -5.17 -63.14 2.16
N VAL A 28 -5.23 -62.33 1.09
CA VAL A 28 -4.85 -60.91 1.13
C VAL A 28 -5.75 -60.12 2.08
N ALA A 29 -7.06 -60.37 2.07
CA ALA A 29 -7.99 -59.72 3.00
C ALA A 29 -7.67 -60.02 4.48
N ARG A 30 -7.29 -61.27 4.79
CA ARG A 30 -6.88 -61.69 6.14
C ARG A 30 -5.53 -61.09 6.54
N GLU A 31 -4.56 -61.05 5.62
CA GLU A 31 -3.21 -60.52 5.89
C GLU A 31 -3.23 -59.02 6.25
N PHE A 32 -4.06 -58.23 5.56
CA PHE A 32 -4.14 -56.79 5.81
C PHE A 32 -5.24 -56.37 6.79
N ASP A 33 -5.97 -57.32 7.38
CA ASP A 33 -7.15 -57.06 8.24
C ASP A 33 -8.19 -56.11 7.60
N ILE A 34 -8.49 -56.35 6.31
CA ILE A 34 -9.43 -55.55 5.52
C ILE A 34 -10.57 -56.43 5.07
N ALA A 35 -11.80 -55.91 5.17
CA ALA A 35 -12.98 -56.61 4.68
C ALA A 35 -12.81 -57.07 3.22
N HIS A 36 -13.07 -58.35 2.95
CA HIS A 36 -12.96 -58.97 1.63
C HIS A 36 -13.64 -58.15 0.52
N SER A 37 -14.80 -57.54 0.81
CA SER A 37 -15.55 -56.71 -0.14
C SER A 37 -14.79 -55.46 -0.61
N VAL A 38 -13.89 -54.92 0.22
CA VAL A 38 -13.06 -53.74 -0.12
C VAL A 38 -11.91 -54.15 -1.03
N VAL A 39 -11.24 -55.27 -0.73
CA VAL A 39 -10.17 -55.85 -1.57
C VAL A 39 -10.73 -56.25 -2.95
N SER A 40 -11.90 -56.91 -2.97
CA SER A 40 -12.58 -57.28 -4.21
C SER A 40 -12.96 -56.06 -5.07
N ARG A 41 -13.50 -54.99 -4.45
CA ARG A 41 -13.81 -53.74 -5.16
C ARG A 41 -12.56 -53.03 -5.67
N LEU A 42 -11.47 -53.05 -4.89
CA LEU A 42 -10.18 -52.48 -5.29
C LEU A 42 -9.63 -53.22 -6.51
N TRP A 43 -9.61 -54.56 -6.49
CA TRP A 43 -9.14 -55.39 -7.60
C TRP A 43 -9.98 -55.19 -8.87
N LYS A 44 -11.32 -55.16 -8.76
CA LYS A 44 -12.20 -54.86 -9.90
C LYS A 44 -11.91 -53.48 -10.48
N SER A 45 -11.79 -52.46 -9.63
CA SER A 45 -11.46 -51.10 -10.06
C SER A 45 -10.10 -51.01 -10.75
N PHE A 46 -9.11 -51.76 -10.25
CA PHE A 46 -7.77 -51.83 -10.84
C PHE A 46 -7.81 -52.50 -12.22
N LYS A 47 -8.47 -53.65 -12.37
CA LYS A 47 -8.61 -54.31 -13.69
C LYS A 47 -9.27 -53.43 -14.76
N THR A 48 -10.18 -52.54 -14.37
CA THR A 48 -10.83 -51.62 -15.32
C THR A 48 -10.02 -50.36 -15.61
N THR A 49 -9.18 -49.90 -14.66
CA THR A 49 -8.57 -48.56 -14.72
C THR A 49 -7.05 -48.57 -14.84
N GLY A 50 -6.38 -49.64 -14.40
CA GLY A 50 -4.92 -49.73 -14.28
C GLY A 50 -4.31 -48.84 -13.18
N MET A 51 -5.12 -48.15 -12.36
CA MET A 51 -4.62 -47.25 -11.31
C MET A 51 -4.91 -47.80 -9.91
N CYS A 52 -3.89 -47.78 -9.05
CA CYS A 52 -4.00 -48.16 -7.64
C CYS A 52 -4.58 -47.05 -6.76
N SER A 53 -4.50 -45.79 -7.20
CA SER A 53 -4.97 -44.61 -6.47
C SER A 53 -6.47 -44.35 -6.70
N ARG A 54 -7.11 -43.64 -5.75
CA ARG A 54 -8.48 -43.15 -5.98
C ARG A 54 -8.43 -42.10 -7.09
N ARG A 55 -9.30 -42.23 -8.09
CA ARG A 55 -9.55 -41.13 -9.04
C ARG A 55 -10.00 -39.88 -8.27
N HIS A 56 -9.54 -38.72 -8.72
CA HIS A 56 -10.06 -37.46 -8.23
C HIS A 56 -11.56 -37.41 -8.55
N ARG A 57 -12.40 -37.32 -7.52
CA ARG A 57 -13.83 -37.10 -7.72
C ARG A 57 -14.00 -35.66 -8.17
N GLY A 58 -14.63 -35.47 -9.32
CA GLY A 58 -15.00 -34.14 -9.81
C GLY A 58 -15.76 -33.39 -8.72
N GLY A 59 -15.32 -32.16 -8.44
CA GLY A 59 -16.02 -31.28 -7.52
C GLY A 59 -17.40 -30.88 -8.05
N ARG A 60 -18.16 -30.17 -7.23
CA ARG A 60 -19.43 -29.57 -7.63
C ARG A 60 -19.24 -28.74 -8.91
N VAL A 61 -20.07 -29.01 -9.93
CA VAL A 61 -20.07 -28.27 -11.19
C VAL A 61 -20.25 -26.77 -10.91
N ARG A 62 -19.46 -25.95 -11.62
CA ARG A 62 -19.48 -24.50 -11.46
C ARG A 62 -20.82 -23.95 -11.95
N SER A 63 -21.36 -22.99 -11.21
CA SER A 63 -22.54 -22.25 -11.67
C SER A 63 -22.23 -21.36 -12.88
N THR A 64 -20.99 -20.86 -13.01
CA THR A 64 -20.62 -19.97 -14.12
C THR A 64 -19.74 -20.66 -15.16
N THR A 65 -19.90 -20.28 -16.44
CA THR A 65 -19.07 -20.74 -17.56
C THR A 65 -17.77 -19.92 -17.67
N PRO A 66 -16.74 -20.42 -18.39
CA PRO A 66 -15.53 -19.64 -18.63
C PRO A 66 -15.77 -18.33 -19.40
N ALA A 67 -16.79 -18.26 -20.26
CA ALA A 67 -17.17 -17.03 -20.96
C ALA A 67 -17.80 -16.00 -20.01
N GLU A 68 -18.69 -16.45 -19.13
CA GLU A 68 -19.28 -15.62 -18.07
C GLU A 68 -18.22 -15.12 -17.07
N ASP A 69 -17.26 -15.97 -16.70
CA ASP A 69 -16.14 -15.59 -15.83
C ASP A 69 -15.31 -14.46 -16.48
N ARG A 70 -15.03 -14.54 -17.79
CA ARG A 70 -14.36 -13.46 -18.55
C ARG A 70 -15.20 -12.18 -18.57
N TYR A 71 -16.51 -12.29 -18.76
CA TYR A 71 -17.41 -11.13 -18.75
C TYR A 71 -17.42 -10.43 -17.38
N ILE A 72 -17.49 -11.19 -16.28
CA ILE A 72 -17.41 -10.66 -14.90
C ILE A 72 -16.09 -9.89 -14.68
N VAL A 73 -14.97 -10.44 -15.15
CA VAL A 73 -13.65 -9.78 -15.07
C VAL A 73 -13.63 -8.49 -15.91
N LEU A 74 -14.19 -8.50 -17.12
CA LEU A 74 -14.24 -7.32 -18.00
C LEU A 74 -15.08 -6.18 -17.42
N LEU A 75 -16.24 -6.49 -16.80
CA LEU A 75 -17.09 -5.50 -16.13
C LEU A 75 -16.29 -4.73 -15.06
N SER A 76 -15.47 -5.43 -14.28
CA SER A 76 -14.66 -4.81 -13.21
C SER A 76 -13.37 -4.15 -13.72
N ALA A 77 -12.64 -4.77 -14.65
CA ALA A 77 -11.32 -4.30 -15.07
C ALA A 77 -11.35 -3.12 -16.03
N LYS A 78 -12.29 -3.13 -17.00
CA LYS A 78 -12.27 -2.19 -18.14
C LYS A 78 -13.27 -1.06 -18.03
N ARG A 79 -14.43 -1.28 -17.39
CA ARG A 79 -15.48 -0.26 -17.31
C ARG A 79 -15.31 0.63 -16.09
N ASN A 80 -15.20 0.05 -14.89
CA ASN A 80 -15.04 0.84 -13.67
C ASN A 80 -14.36 0.04 -12.55
N ARG A 81 -13.11 0.42 -12.24
CA ARG A 81 -12.29 -0.24 -11.20
C ARG A 81 -12.83 -0.05 -9.78
N ARG A 82 -13.81 0.84 -9.57
CA ARG A 82 -14.45 1.09 -8.27
C ARG A 82 -15.76 0.32 -8.08
N THR A 83 -16.21 -0.44 -9.08
CA THR A 83 -17.47 -1.18 -9.00
C THR A 83 -17.41 -2.28 -7.95
N THR A 84 -18.42 -2.35 -7.09
CA THR A 84 -18.48 -3.34 -6.03
C THR A 84 -18.88 -4.72 -6.58
N ALA A 85 -18.52 -5.80 -5.88
CA ALA A 85 -18.93 -7.15 -6.27
C ALA A 85 -20.46 -7.33 -6.32
N HIS A 86 -21.21 -6.52 -5.57
CA HIS A 86 -22.68 -6.52 -5.62
C HIS A 86 -23.19 -5.86 -6.91
N GLN A 87 -22.65 -4.70 -7.28
CA GLN A 87 -23.00 -4.03 -8.53
C GLN A 87 -22.64 -4.89 -9.75
N VAL A 88 -21.49 -5.58 -9.73
CA VAL A 88 -21.11 -6.52 -10.79
C VAL A 88 -22.10 -7.69 -10.87
N ALA A 89 -22.60 -8.20 -9.74
CA ALA A 89 -23.62 -9.24 -9.74
C ALA A 89 -24.94 -8.77 -10.37
N ASN A 90 -25.37 -7.54 -10.09
CA ASN A 90 -26.59 -6.97 -10.65
C ASN A 90 -26.45 -6.71 -12.16
N GLN A 91 -25.29 -6.21 -12.61
CA GLN A 91 -24.99 -6.03 -14.04
C GLN A 91 -24.91 -7.37 -14.78
N PHE A 92 -24.37 -8.39 -14.13
CA PHE A 92 -24.35 -9.76 -14.67
C PHE A 92 -25.75 -10.33 -14.81
N LEU A 93 -26.60 -10.17 -13.78
CA LEU A 93 -27.99 -10.59 -13.81
C LEU A 93 -28.75 -9.92 -14.97
N ALA A 94 -28.57 -8.62 -15.17
CA ALA A 94 -29.21 -7.89 -16.27
C ALA A 94 -28.78 -8.38 -17.66
N ALA A 95 -27.54 -8.84 -17.82
CA ALA A 95 -27.00 -9.27 -19.12
C ALA A 95 -27.23 -10.75 -19.42
N SER A 96 -27.16 -11.62 -18.40
CA SER A 96 -27.19 -13.08 -18.57
C SER A 96 -28.44 -13.74 -18.00
N GLY A 97 -29.33 -12.98 -17.36
CA GLY A 97 -30.55 -13.50 -16.71
C GLY A 97 -30.29 -14.38 -15.48
N LYS A 98 -29.02 -14.57 -15.09
CA LYS A 98 -28.60 -15.52 -14.06
C LYS A 98 -28.19 -14.81 -12.78
N GLN A 99 -28.79 -15.22 -11.67
CA GLN A 99 -28.46 -14.67 -10.37
C GLN A 99 -27.17 -15.28 -9.82
N ILE A 100 -26.19 -14.43 -9.51
CA ILE A 100 -24.94 -14.83 -8.87
C ILE A 100 -24.73 -14.05 -7.57
N THR A 101 -24.10 -14.70 -6.58
CA THR A 101 -23.79 -14.03 -5.32
C THR A 101 -22.52 -13.19 -5.41
N ARG A 102 -22.39 -12.19 -4.53
CA ARG A 102 -21.14 -11.41 -4.37
C ARG A 102 -19.90 -12.29 -4.14
N LYS A 103 -20.07 -13.43 -3.46
CA LYS A 103 -19.00 -14.39 -3.18
C LYS A 103 -18.53 -15.08 -4.46
N THR A 104 -19.46 -15.42 -5.35
CA THR A 104 -19.16 -15.97 -6.68
C THR A 104 -18.35 -14.95 -7.49
N VAL A 105 -18.84 -13.71 -7.60
CA VAL A 105 -18.13 -12.61 -8.28
C VAL A 105 -16.71 -12.46 -7.73
N ALA A 106 -16.55 -12.34 -6.42
CA ALA A 106 -15.22 -12.17 -5.80
C ALA A 106 -14.28 -13.34 -6.10
N ARG A 107 -14.79 -14.59 -6.16
CA ARG A 107 -13.99 -15.77 -6.53
C ARG A 107 -13.55 -15.69 -8.00
N ARG A 108 -14.40 -15.18 -8.90
CA ARG A 108 -14.08 -15.02 -10.33
C ARG A 108 -13.06 -13.92 -10.56
N LEU A 109 -13.23 -12.79 -9.88
CA LEU A 109 -12.27 -11.70 -9.91
C LEU A 109 -10.89 -12.17 -9.43
N ARG A 110 -10.82 -12.89 -8.29
CA ARG A 110 -9.54 -13.47 -7.82
C ARG A 110 -8.96 -14.49 -8.79
N GLY A 111 -9.79 -15.33 -9.40
CA GLY A 111 -9.36 -16.27 -10.44
C GLY A 111 -8.79 -15.57 -11.68
N GLY A 112 -9.22 -14.34 -11.96
CA GLY A 112 -8.66 -13.45 -12.98
C GLY A 112 -7.54 -12.53 -12.48
N GLY A 113 -6.98 -12.75 -11.29
CA GLY A 113 -5.89 -11.94 -10.73
C GLY A 113 -6.30 -10.57 -10.18
N LEU A 114 -7.61 -10.29 -10.07
CA LEU A 114 -8.12 -9.03 -9.55
C LEU A 114 -8.44 -9.12 -8.06
N TYR A 115 -7.79 -8.25 -7.29
CA TYR A 115 -7.93 -8.16 -5.84
C TYR A 115 -8.41 -6.78 -5.45
N ALA A 116 -9.27 -6.72 -4.43
CA ALA A 116 -9.69 -5.46 -3.85
C ALA A 116 -8.48 -4.76 -3.22
N ARG A 117 -8.30 -3.48 -3.55
CA ARG A 117 -7.29 -2.61 -2.94
C ARG A 117 -7.98 -1.34 -2.44
N ARG A 118 -7.44 -0.75 -1.39
CA ARG A 118 -7.85 0.59 -0.95
C ARG A 118 -7.23 1.60 -1.92
N PRO A 119 -8.02 2.49 -2.55
CA PRO A 119 -7.43 3.55 -3.37
C PRO A 119 -6.57 4.45 -2.47
N VAL A 120 -5.40 4.82 -2.97
CA VAL A 120 -4.56 5.82 -2.31
C VAL A 120 -5.29 7.15 -2.33
N VAL A 121 -5.32 7.84 -1.20
CA VAL A 121 -5.84 9.20 -1.11
C VAL A 121 -4.79 10.12 -1.72
N CYS A 122 -5.13 10.76 -2.84
CA CYS A 122 -4.27 11.70 -3.54
C CYS A 122 -4.90 13.09 -3.51
N VAL A 123 -4.05 14.12 -3.51
CA VAL A 123 -4.52 15.50 -3.69
C VAL A 123 -5.17 15.61 -5.07
N PRO A 124 -6.42 16.11 -5.19
CA PRO A 124 -7.07 16.25 -6.49
C PRO A 124 -6.37 17.33 -7.32
N LEU A 125 -5.95 16.95 -8.53
CA LEU A 125 -5.24 17.82 -9.48
C LEU A 125 -6.16 18.19 -10.65
N THR A 126 -6.29 19.48 -10.91
CA THR A 126 -6.93 20.03 -12.11
C THR A 126 -6.01 19.83 -13.32
N ARG A 127 -6.52 20.04 -14.53
CA ARG A 127 -5.69 20.00 -15.75
C ARG A 127 -4.53 20.99 -15.69
N GLN A 128 -4.79 22.19 -15.20
CA GLN A 128 -3.77 23.24 -15.04
C GLN A 128 -2.65 22.80 -14.08
N HIS A 129 -2.99 22.21 -12.92
CA HIS A 129 -1.99 21.70 -11.99
C HIS A 129 -1.10 20.64 -12.64
N ARG A 130 -1.68 19.72 -13.42
CA ARG A 130 -0.91 18.66 -14.10
C ARG A 130 0.06 19.23 -15.12
N THR A 131 -0.36 20.21 -15.92
CA THR A 131 0.50 20.87 -16.90
C THR A 131 1.66 21.60 -16.22
N ALA A 132 1.38 22.41 -15.20
CA ALA A 132 2.41 23.16 -14.48
C ALA A 132 3.43 22.23 -13.80
N ARG A 133 2.96 21.15 -13.18
CA ARG A 133 3.83 20.13 -12.58
C ARG A 133 4.70 19.41 -13.60
N LEU A 134 4.12 19.01 -14.73
CA LEU A 134 4.89 18.34 -15.79
C LEU A 134 5.94 19.27 -16.39
N GLN A 135 5.60 20.54 -16.59
CA GLN A 135 6.55 21.55 -17.07
C GLN A 135 7.70 21.73 -16.08
N TRP A 136 7.40 21.89 -14.80
CA TRP A 136 8.42 22.01 -13.75
C TRP A 136 9.36 20.80 -13.75
N CYS A 137 8.82 19.58 -13.83
CA CYS A 137 9.64 18.36 -13.90
C CYS A 137 10.52 18.31 -15.15
N ARG A 138 10.08 18.86 -16.28
CA ARG A 138 10.89 18.92 -17.52
C ARG A 138 12.01 19.94 -17.41
N GLU A 139 11.74 21.09 -16.81
CA GLU A 139 12.74 22.15 -16.58
C GLU A 139 13.86 21.68 -15.65
N HIS A 140 13.52 20.85 -14.65
CA HIS A 140 14.46 20.35 -13.66
C HIS A 140 14.94 18.91 -13.95
N HIS A 141 14.59 18.34 -15.11
CA HIS A 141 14.98 16.97 -15.48
C HIS A 141 16.50 16.80 -15.62
N ASN A 142 17.17 17.84 -16.11
CA ASN A 142 18.61 17.81 -16.38
C ASN A 142 19.46 18.38 -15.23
N TRP A 143 18.83 18.72 -14.09
CA TRP A 143 19.56 19.19 -12.92
C TRP A 143 20.42 18.08 -12.34
N THR A 144 21.67 18.41 -12.03
CA THR A 144 22.63 17.49 -11.43
C THR A 144 22.45 17.39 -9.92
N GLU A 145 23.06 16.38 -9.32
CA GLU A 145 23.08 16.26 -7.85
C GLU A 145 23.69 17.49 -7.17
N GLN A 146 24.66 18.16 -7.81
CA GLN A 146 25.27 19.38 -7.28
C GLN A 146 24.29 20.56 -7.27
N ASP A 147 23.43 20.65 -8.28
CA ASP A 147 22.37 21.67 -8.32
C ASP A 147 21.35 21.42 -7.21
N TRP A 148 20.91 20.17 -7.04
CA TRP A 148 20.01 19.77 -5.96
C TRP A 148 20.65 19.90 -4.57
N ALA A 149 21.97 19.74 -4.47
CA ALA A 149 22.72 19.92 -3.23
C ALA A 149 22.73 21.38 -2.76
N CYS A 150 22.34 22.33 -3.61
CA CYS A 150 22.18 23.75 -3.27
C CYS A 150 20.73 24.12 -2.87
N VAL A 151 19.79 23.17 -2.91
CA VAL A 151 18.37 23.40 -2.57
C VAL A 151 18.06 22.97 -1.14
N LEU A 152 17.54 23.89 -0.33
CA LEU A 152 16.92 23.57 0.96
C LEU A 152 15.41 23.34 0.77
N PHE A 153 15.00 22.07 0.84
CA PHE A 153 13.60 21.67 0.85
C PHE A 153 13.01 21.84 2.23
N SER A 154 11.91 22.59 2.36
CA SER A 154 11.26 22.82 3.65
C SER A 154 9.76 22.55 3.59
N ASP A 155 9.15 22.35 4.75
CA ASP A 155 7.70 22.18 4.91
C ASP A 155 7.28 22.30 6.38
N GLU A 156 6.02 22.67 6.60
CA GLU A 156 5.35 22.64 7.90
C GLU A 156 4.45 21.41 8.03
N LYS A 157 4.65 20.61 9.08
CA LYS A 157 3.78 19.46 9.40
C LYS A 157 3.02 19.66 10.69
N ASN A 158 1.70 19.47 10.63
CA ASN A 158 0.92 19.27 11.84
C ASN A 158 1.04 17.80 12.30
N ILE A 159 1.69 17.61 13.44
CA ILE A 159 1.90 16.31 14.09
C ILE A 159 0.87 16.19 15.22
N GLN A 160 0.02 15.17 15.11
CA GLN A 160 -1.06 14.94 16.06
C GLN A 160 -0.74 13.77 16.99
N GLU A 161 -1.24 13.87 18.21
CA GLU A 161 -1.31 12.76 19.15
C GLU A 161 -2.12 11.60 18.56
N LYS A 162 -1.69 10.36 18.83
CA LYS A 162 -2.34 9.15 18.34
C LYS A 162 -3.49 8.74 19.28
N ASP A 163 -4.44 9.64 19.48
CA ASP A 163 -5.68 9.37 20.21
C ASP A 163 -6.90 9.41 19.30
N ARG A 164 -7.96 8.70 19.70
CA ARG A 164 -9.23 8.66 18.95
C ARG A 164 -9.87 10.05 18.85
N TYR A 165 -9.50 10.95 19.76
CA TYR A 165 -9.80 12.37 19.78
C TYR A 165 -8.51 13.13 20.16
N PRO A 166 -7.66 13.50 19.19
CA PRO A 166 -6.42 14.19 19.50
C PRO A 166 -6.74 15.49 20.23
N THR A 167 -6.27 15.60 21.47
CA THR A 167 -6.49 16.80 22.30
C THR A 167 -5.42 17.87 22.06
N CYS A 168 -4.30 17.48 21.42
CA CYS A 168 -3.22 18.37 21.08
C CYS A 168 -2.63 18.07 19.69
N SER A 169 -2.18 19.12 19.02
CA SER A 169 -1.51 19.05 17.73
C SER A 169 -0.38 20.07 17.70
N ILE A 170 0.77 19.70 17.13
CA ILE A 170 1.94 20.57 17.05
C ILE A 170 2.26 20.83 15.60
N MET A 171 2.36 22.10 15.24
CA MET A 171 2.98 22.49 13.98
C MET A 171 4.49 22.49 14.16
N ALA A 172 5.17 21.69 13.35
CA ALA A 172 6.62 21.65 13.30
C ALA A 172 7.09 22.08 11.91
N TRP A 173 8.20 22.79 11.85
CA TRP A 173 8.88 23.15 10.61
C TRP A 173 10.24 22.48 10.58
N ALA A 174 10.63 22.00 9.39
CA ALA A 174 11.97 21.51 9.15
C ALA A 174 12.41 21.83 7.72
N GLY A 175 13.73 21.81 7.51
CA GLY A 175 14.36 21.92 6.22
C GLY A 175 15.41 20.82 6.04
N ILE A 176 15.51 20.26 4.85
CA ILE A 176 16.48 19.24 4.47
C ILE A 176 17.18 19.62 3.18
N MET A 177 18.43 19.19 3.07
CA MET A 177 19.33 19.39 1.95
C MET A 177 20.18 18.11 1.82
N ILE A 178 20.77 17.83 0.66
CA ILE A 178 21.55 16.59 0.45
C ILE A 178 22.62 16.39 1.53
N ASN A 179 23.30 17.47 1.93
CA ASN A 179 24.39 17.42 2.91
C ASN A 179 24.05 18.11 4.24
N GLY A 180 22.77 18.31 4.55
CA GLY A 180 22.40 19.04 5.75
C GLY A 180 20.92 19.02 6.08
N ARG A 181 20.61 19.42 7.31
CA ARG A 181 19.23 19.60 7.76
C ARG A 181 19.18 20.70 8.80
N THR A 182 18.02 21.33 8.93
CA THR A 182 17.76 22.24 10.03
C THR A 182 17.50 21.44 11.30
N ARG A 183 17.59 22.12 12.45
CA ARG A 183 16.97 21.61 13.67
C ARG A 183 15.46 21.65 13.48
N LEU A 184 14.76 20.62 13.98
CA LEU A 184 13.31 20.60 14.00
C LEU A 184 12.80 21.78 14.84
N HIS A 185 12.12 22.72 14.19
CA HIS A 185 11.52 23.88 14.84
C HIS A 185 10.08 23.55 15.23
N VAL A 186 9.71 23.86 16.46
CA VAL A 186 8.33 23.74 16.93
C VAL A 186 7.72 25.13 16.86
N VAL A 187 6.78 25.31 15.93
CA VAL A 187 6.11 26.59 15.72
C VAL A 187 5.24 26.89 16.93
N ALA A 188 5.32 28.12 17.45
CA ALA A 188 4.50 28.51 18.59
C ALA A 188 3.00 28.47 18.23
N ASN A 189 2.14 28.20 19.22
CA ASN A 189 0.70 28.03 19.01
C ASN A 189 0.08 29.25 18.28
N GLY A 190 -0.94 28.99 17.45
CA GLY A 190 -1.64 30.01 16.66
C GLY A 190 -1.33 29.92 15.17
N THR A 191 -1.97 30.78 14.39
CA THR A 191 -1.82 30.80 12.92
C THR A 191 -0.43 31.32 12.52
N MET A 192 0.21 30.65 11.57
CA MET A 192 1.44 31.13 10.95
C MET A 192 1.12 32.36 10.08
N THR A 193 1.68 33.52 10.43
CA THR A 193 1.61 34.75 9.62
C THR A 193 2.91 34.93 8.85
N GLY A 194 2.93 35.80 7.84
CA GLY A 194 4.17 36.09 7.10
C GLY A 194 5.27 36.66 8.00
N GLN A 195 4.92 37.55 8.95
CA GLN A 195 5.90 38.09 9.90
C GLN A 195 6.48 37.00 10.82
N ARG A 196 5.62 36.12 11.35
CA ARG A 196 6.07 34.98 12.17
C ARG A 196 6.94 34.03 11.36
N TYR A 197 6.63 33.81 10.09
CA TYR A 197 7.47 33.01 9.21
C TYR A 197 8.87 33.61 9.03
N ILE A 198 8.98 34.94 8.93
CA ILE A 198 10.28 35.62 8.91
C ILE A 198 11.04 35.37 10.22
N ASP A 199 10.40 35.67 11.35
CA ASP A 199 11.03 35.70 12.68
C ASP A 199 11.35 34.31 13.24
N GLU A 200 10.51 33.31 12.95
CA GLU A 200 10.65 31.95 13.45
C GLU A 200 11.38 31.01 12.48
N VAL A 201 11.32 31.27 11.17
CA VAL A 201 11.82 30.33 10.14
C VAL A 201 12.94 30.93 9.30
N LEU A 202 12.68 32.04 8.59
CA LEU A 202 13.63 32.54 7.59
C LEU A 202 14.94 33.02 8.23
N LEU A 203 14.86 33.95 9.18
CA LEU A 203 16.05 34.55 9.79
C LEU A 203 16.83 33.59 10.70
N PRO A 204 16.19 32.75 11.53
CA PRO A 204 16.92 31.85 12.42
C PRO A 204 17.46 30.60 11.74
N HIS A 205 16.81 30.13 10.66
CA HIS A 205 17.14 28.84 10.06
C HIS A 205 17.60 28.97 8.62
N VAL A 206 16.80 29.54 7.73
CA VAL A 206 17.10 29.57 6.27
C VAL A 206 18.34 30.42 5.98
N ARG A 207 18.47 31.58 6.63
CA ARG A 207 19.63 32.49 6.48
C ARG A 207 20.96 31.82 6.78
N LEU A 208 21.01 30.89 7.73
CA LEU A 208 22.23 30.16 8.07
C LEU A 208 22.72 29.29 6.89
N PHE A 209 21.80 28.64 6.19
CA PHE A 209 22.12 27.84 5.01
C PHE A 209 22.51 28.73 3.84
N ARG A 210 21.85 29.89 3.67
CA ARG A 210 22.27 30.89 2.68
C ARG A 210 23.71 31.37 2.90
N GLY A 211 24.10 31.61 4.15
CA GLY A 211 25.46 31.99 4.51
C GLY A 211 26.49 30.88 4.28
N ALA A 212 26.11 29.62 4.48
CA ALA A 212 27.00 28.47 4.29
C ALA A 212 27.19 28.08 2.82
N VAL A 213 26.11 28.12 2.02
CA VAL A 213 26.11 27.67 0.62
C VAL A 213 26.52 28.78 -0.35
N GLY A 214 26.29 30.04 0.02
CA GLY A 214 26.60 31.18 -0.85
C GLY A 214 25.55 31.39 -1.94
N ASP A 215 25.93 32.07 -3.01
CA ASP A 215 25.00 32.62 -4.02
C ASP A 215 24.21 31.58 -4.81
N LYS A 216 24.66 30.33 -4.78
CA LYS A 216 23.95 29.20 -5.40
C LYS A 216 22.79 28.68 -4.56
N PHE A 217 22.62 29.16 -3.33
CA PHE A 217 21.59 28.70 -2.42
C PHE A 217 20.20 28.99 -2.97
N VAL A 218 19.36 27.95 -3.01
CA VAL A 218 17.96 28.05 -3.38
C VAL A 218 17.08 27.52 -2.25
N PHE A 219 16.07 28.29 -1.88
CA PHE A 219 15.11 27.92 -0.85
C PHE A 219 13.78 27.44 -1.47
N MET A 220 13.27 26.31 -1.00
CA MET A 220 11.98 25.77 -1.43
C MET A 220 10.96 25.82 -0.29
N ASP A 221 9.78 26.40 -0.59
CA ASP A 221 8.56 26.37 0.22
C ASP A 221 7.34 25.96 -0.63
N ASP A 222 6.21 25.64 0.02
CA ASP A 222 5.00 25.09 -0.62
C ASP A 222 4.05 26.15 -1.23
N ASN A 223 4.46 27.42 -1.28
CA ASN A 223 3.64 28.57 -1.68
C ASN A 223 2.43 28.88 -0.79
N ALA A 224 2.38 28.44 0.47
CA ALA A 224 1.33 28.86 1.40
C ALA A 224 1.18 30.38 1.47
N THR A 225 -0.02 30.85 1.81
CA THR A 225 -0.36 32.28 1.81
C THR A 225 0.56 33.10 2.72
N CYS A 226 0.99 32.54 3.86
CA CYS A 226 1.97 33.16 4.75
C CYS A 226 3.35 33.31 4.11
N HIS A 227 3.75 32.43 3.18
CA HIS A 227 5.04 32.50 2.49
C HIS A 227 5.04 33.54 1.35
N ARG A 228 3.85 34.02 0.96
CA ARG A 228 3.64 34.89 -0.20
C ARG A 228 3.29 36.33 0.15
N THR A 229 3.42 36.73 1.41
CA THR A 229 3.22 38.14 1.81
C THR A 229 4.36 39.03 1.27
N LEU A 230 4.09 40.33 1.13
CA LEU A 230 5.10 41.32 0.71
C LEU A 230 6.30 41.32 1.65
N ALA A 231 6.06 41.35 2.97
CA ALA A 231 7.13 41.30 3.96
C ALA A 231 8.08 40.08 3.80
N VAL A 232 7.52 38.91 3.45
CA VAL A 232 8.34 37.71 3.20
C VAL A 232 9.12 37.84 1.90
N GLN A 233 8.52 38.41 0.85
CA GLN A 233 9.22 38.66 -0.42
C GLN A 233 10.38 39.64 -0.22
N ASP A 234 10.13 40.74 0.48
CA ASP A 234 11.13 41.77 0.79
C ASP A 234 12.28 41.20 1.63
N CYS A 235 11.96 40.38 2.64
CA CYS A 235 12.97 39.70 3.46
C CYS A 235 13.85 38.75 2.64
N LEU A 236 13.27 37.89 1.80
CA LEU A 236 14.07 37.00 0.94
C LEU A 236 14.96 37.79 -0.02
N TYR A 237 14.45 38.88 -0.58
CA TYR A 237 15.21 39.76 -1.46
C TYR A 237 16.38 40.42 -0.72
N SER A 238 16.14 40.99 0.46
CA SER A 238 17.18 41.64 1.26
C SER A 238 18.27 40.67 1.74
N GLU A 239 17.90 39.41 2.00
CA GLU A 239 18.83 38.36 2.42
C GLU A 239 19.49 37.65 1.21
N GLY A 240 19.18 38.06 -0.02
CA GLY A 240 19.73 37.47 -1.24
C GLY A 240 19.37 36.00 -1.42
N ILE A 241 18.20 35.57 -0.93
CA ILE A 241 17.73 34.19 -0.98
C ILE A 241 16.86 33.98 -2.22
N GLN A 242 17.36 33.18 -3.16
CA GLN A 242 16.57 32.78 -4.33
C GLN A 242 15.54 31.73 -3.92
N ARG A 243 14.29 31.91 -4.34
CA ARG A 243 13.24 30.90 -4.14
C ARG A 243 13.13 29.96 -5.33
N LEU A 244 12.98 28.67 -5.07
CA LEU A 244 12.65 27.69 -6.09
C LEU A 244 11.20 27.94 -6.55
N VAL A 245 11.00 28.07 -7.87
CA VAL A 245 9.65 28.05 -8.43
C VAL A 245 9.04 26.71 -8.11
N TRP A 246 7.91 26.68 -7.41
CA TRP A 246 7.29 25.42 -6.96
C TRP A 246 5.88 25.25 -7.53
N PRO A 247 5.54 24.09 -8.14
CA PRO A 247 4.21 23.87 -8.66
C PRO A 247 3.20 23.59 -7.53
N VAL A 248 2.06 24.29 -7.58
CA VAL A 248 0.99 24.19 -6.56
C VAL A 248 0.51 22.73 -6.37
N ARG A 249 0.20 22.34 -5.13
CA ARG A 249 -0.29 20.99 -4.76
C ARG A 249 0.66 19.88 -5.18
N SER A 250 1.94 20.01 -4.82
CA SER A 250 2.98 19.02 -5.16
C SER A 250 3.76 18.47 -3.97
N PRO A 251 3.07 17.95 -2.93
CA PRO A 251 3.76 17.35 -1.78
C PRO A 251 4.62 16.14 -2.19
N ASP A 252 4.21 15.39 -3.21
CA ASP A 252 4.95 14.23 -3.73
C ASP A 252 6.26 14.58 -4.43
N LEU A 253 6.47 15.86 -4.79
CA LEU A 253 7.75 16.34 -5.31
C LEU A 253 8.68 16.81 -4.19
N ASN A 254 8.18 17.05 -2.98
CA ASN A 254 8.96 17.54 -1.85
C ASN A 254 9.57 16.35 -1.07
N PRO A 255 10.90 16.14 -1.09
CA PRO A 255 11.52 14.99 -0.41
C PRO A 255 11.30 14.98 1.11
N ILE A 256 11.02 16.14 1.73
CA ILE A 256 10.79 16.22 3.18
C ILE A 256 9.51 15.50 3.61
N GLU A 257 8.54 15.29 2.71
CA GLU A 257 7.34 14.52 3.02
C GLU A 257 7.66 13.05 3.32
N ASN A 258 8.72 12.50 2.70
CA ASN A 258 9.22 11.17 3.05
C ASN A 258 9.82 11.15 4.46
N VAL A 259 10.48 12.24 4.86
CA VAL A 259 11.01 12.41 6.22
C VAL A 259 9.84 12.50 7.21
N TRP A 260 8.82 13.31 6.93
CA TRP A 260 7.62 13.40 7.77
C TRP A 260 6.89 12.07 7.92
N ASP A 261 6.78 11.29 6.85
CA ASP A 261 6.18 9.95 6.89
C ASP A 261 7.01 8.97 7.75
N ALA A 262 8.35 9.03 7.67
CA ALA A 262 9.22 8.28 8.55
C ALA A 262 9.07 8.70 10.03
N PHE A 263 9.04 10.01 10.30
CA PHE A 263 8.78 10.56 11.64
C PHE A 263 7.43 10.09 12.19
N GLY A 264 6.36 10.17 11.38
CA GLY A 264 5.02 9.73 11.75
C GLY A 264 4.96 8.25 12.12
N ARG A 265 5.65 7.39 11.35
CA ARG A 265 5.79 5.96 11.68
C ARG A 265 6.53 5.74 12.98
N GLN A 266 7.63 6.46 13.21
CA GLN A 266 8.43 6.31 14.42
C GLN A 266 7.66 6.75 15.68
N VAL A 267 6.91 7.86 15.61
CA VAL A 267 6.00 8.29 16.68
C VAL A 267 4.91 7.24 16.90
N ALA A 268 4.29 6.74 15.84
CA ALA A 268 3.19 5.78 15.92
C ALA A 268 3.60 4.39 16.45
N GLY A 269 4.88 4.05 16.36
CA GLY A 269 5.46 2.79 16.83
C GLY A 269 6.00 2.81 18.25
N ARG A 270 5.92 3.94 18.99
CA ARG A 270 6.38 4.00 20.39
C ARG A 270 5.46 3.18 21.30
N ASN A 271 6.06 2.50 22.28
CA ASN A 271 5.33 1.76 23.32
C ASN A 271 4.44 2.68 24.17
N TYR A 272 4.89 3.91 24.40
CA TYR A 272 4.15 4.97 25.08
C TYR A 272 3.90 6.10 24.08
N PRO A 273 2.71 6.15 23.45
CA PRO A 273 2.37 7.26 22.58
C PRO A 273 2.35 8.56 23.41
N PRO A 274 2.86 9.67 22.85
CA PRO A 274 2.82 10.95 23.56
C PRO A 274 1.37 11.36 23.79
N THR A 275 1.03 11.71 25.04
CA THR A 275 -0.35 11.99 25.45
C THR A 275 -0.67 13.49 25.60
N ASN A 276 0.31 14.34 25.33
CA ASN A 276 0.18 15.79 25.42
C ASN A 276 1.28 16.49 24.60
N GLN A 277 1.14 17.81 24.45
CA GLN A 277 2.07 18.63 23.67
C GLN A 277 3.52 18.47 24.14
N SER A 278 3.77 18.53 25.45
CA SER A 278 5.12 18.47 26.01
C SER A 278 5.83 17.13 25.76
N THR A 279 5.10 16.02 25.91
CA THR A 279 5.64 14.67 25.63
C THR A 279 5.87 14.47 24.13
N LEU A 280 5.01 15.05 23.28
CA LEU A 280 5.20 15.04 21.83
C LEU A 280 6.45 15.85 21.43
N ILE A 281 6.64 17.05 21.96
CA ILE A 281 7.86 17.87 21.73
C ILE A 281 9.10 17.10 22.16
N ARG A 282 9.08 16.49 23.36
CA ARG A 282 10.22 15.72 23.87
C ARG A 282 10.52 14.50 22.99
N ALA A 283 9.49 13.79 22.54
CA ALA A 283 9.64 12.67 21.62
C ALA A 283 10.26 13.14 20.29
N LEU A 284 9.78 14.25 19.74
CA LEU A 284 10.27 14.84 18.50
C LEU A 284 11.72 15.31 18.58
N ARG A 285 12.10 16.00 19.66
CA ARG A 285 13.48 16.46 19.88
C ARG A 285 14.49 15.33 20.08
N GLY A 286 14.06 14.19 20.63
CA GLY A 286 14.92 13.01 20.81
C GLY A 286 15.12 12.16 19.56
N MET A 287 14.48 12.50 18.43
CA MET A 287 14.58 11.76 17.16
C MET A 287 15.45 12.47 16.12
N GLY A 288 15.88 13.71 16.39
CA GLY A 288 16.68 14.52 15.49
C GLY A 288 18.09 14.79 16.00
#